data_AF-A0AAW0KXC1-F1
#
_entry.id   AF-A0AAW0KXC1-F1
#
_cell.length_a   1.000
_cell.length_b   1.000
_cell.length_c   1.000
_cell.angle_alpha   90.00
_cell.angle_beta   90.00
_cell.angle_gamma   90.00
#
_symmetry.space_group_name_H-M   'P 1'
#
loop_
_entity.id
_entity.type
_entity.pdbx_description
1 polymer ?
#
loop_
_entity_poly.entity_id
_entity_poly.type
_entity_poly.pdbx_seq_one_letter_code
_entity_poly.pdbx_strand_id
1 'polypeptide(L)'
;MSQWVSFMVAQGDIKNIVDHRLQGAFNINSAWKAVEIAMLCVFPISTKRPTMSQVVAELKECLTTEIAQKEGYESESNYTIEMYNINLATELNPLAQ
;
A
#
# COMPACT_ATOMS: atom_id res chain seq x y z
N MET A 1 -6.19 -2.82 14.66
CA MET A 1 -6.51 -1.60 13.88
C MET A 1 -6.67 -0.43 14.83
N SER A 2 -6.06 0.72 14.55
CA SER A 2 -6.18 1.89 15.44
C SER A 2 -7.58 2.52 15.32
N GLN A 3 -8.09 3.05 16.44
CA GLN A 3 -9.39 3.72 16.47
C GLN A 3 -9.44 4.93 15.51
N TRP A 4 -8.32 5.66 15.39
CA TRP A 4 -8.19 6.80 14.48
C TRP A 4 -8.38 6.40 13.01
N VAL A 5 -7.69 5.35 12.52
CA VAL A 5 -7.87 4.88 11.14
C VAL A 5 -9.31 4.42 10.93
N SER A 6 -9.89 3.67 11.87
CA SER A 6 -11.28 3.21 11.76
C SER A 6 -12.27 4.37 11.65
N PHE A 7 -12.05 5.46 12.40
CA PHE A 7 -12.89 6.65 12.33
C PHE A 7 -12.72 7.39 11.00
N MET A 8 -11.49 7.60 10.53
CA MET A 8 -11.22 8.26 9.24
C MET A 8 -11.80 7.47 8.06
N VAL A 9 -11.69 6.13 8.09
CA VAL A 9 -12.28 5.24 7.08
C VAL A 9 -13.81 5.38 7.06
N ALA A 10 -14.45 5.40 8.23
CA ALA A 10 -15.91 5.57 8.33
C ALA A 10 -16.40 6.93 7.80
N GLN A 11 -15.56 7.97 7.88
CA GLN A 11 -15.84 9.29 7.30
C GLN A 11 -15.54 9.38 5.80
N GLY A 12 -14.91 8.36 5.21
CA GLY A 12 -14.45 8.41 3.83
C GLY A 12 -13.26 9.38 3.61
N ASP A 13 -12.51 9.71 4.65
CA ASP A 13 -11.46 10.72 4.59
C ASP A 13 -10.06 10.11 4.40
N ILE A 14 -9.81 9.66 3.17
CA ILE A 14 -8.53 9.04 2.80
C ILE A 14 -7.35 10.01 2.88
N LYS A 15 -7.59 11.31 2.68
CA LYS A 15 -6.52 12.32 2.65
C LYS A 15 -5.89 12.52 4.02
N ASN A 16 -6.67 12.34 5.08
CA ASN A 16 -6.17 12.36 6.45
C ASN A 16 -5.48 11.06 6.87
N ILE A 17 -5.69 9.96 6.15
CA ILE A 17 -5.02 8.67 6.40
C ILE A 17 -3.66 8.62 5.70
N VAL A 18 -3.57 9.13 4.47
CA VAL A 18 -2.36 9.12 3.64
C VAL A 18 -1.33 10.13 4.15
N ASP A 19 -0.04 9.83 3.97
CA ASP A 19 1.06 10.74 4.36
C ASP A 19 0.89 12.12 3.70
N HIS A 20 0.73 13.16 4.54
CA HIS A 20 0.59 14.55 4.11
C HIS A 20 1.74 15.04 3.22
N ARG A 21 2.93 14.43 3.33
CA ARG A 21 4.09 14.74 2.47
C ARG A 21 3.85 14.41 1.00
N LEU A 22 2.87 13.56 0.69
CA LEU A 22 2.47 13.30 -0.69
C LEU A 22 1.69 14.48 -1.29
N GLN A 23 1.18 15.41 -0.48
CA GLN A 23 0.51 16.64 -0.95
C GLN A 23 -0.62 16.39 -1.98
N GLY A 24 -1.31 15.25 -1.86
CA GLY A 24 -2.36 14.85 -2.81
C GLY A 24 -1.87 14.23 -4.12
N ALA A 25 -0.55 14.02 -4.28
CA ALA A 25 0.05 13.34 -5.41
C ALA A 25 -0.04 11.81 -5.28
N PHE A 26 -1.26 11.29 -5.19
CA PHE A 26 -1.57 9.87 -5.14
C PHE A 26 -2.93 9.58 -5.79
N ASN A 27 -3.14 8.32 -6.16
CA ASN A 27 -4.40 7.84 -6.69
C ASN A 27 -5.34 7.45 -5.54
N ILE A 28 -6.52 8.07 -5.50
CA ILE A 28 -7.51 7.81 -4.45
C ILE A 28 -7.90 6.33 -4.39
N ASN A 29 -8.06 5.67 -5.54
CA ASN A 29 -8.46 4.26 -5.59
C ASN A 29 -7.32 3.35 -5.12
N SER A 30 -6.09 3.63 -5.55
CA SER A 30 -4.90 2.89 -5.09
C SER A 30 -4.72 3.04 -3.57
N ALA A 31 -4.86 4.25 -3.04
CA ALA A 31 -4.75 4.53 -1.62
C ALA A 31 -5.82 3.80 -0.79
N TRP A 32 -7.09 3.83 -1.23
CA TRP A 32 -8.16 3.09 -0.57
C TRP A 32 -7.90 1.58 -0.53
N LYS A 33 -7.51 1.02 -1.67
CA LYS A 33 -7.19 -0.41 -1.77
C LYS A 33 -6.01 -0.79 -0.87
N ALA A 34 -4.97 0.04 -0.81
CA ALA A 34 -3.85 -0.15 0.13
C ALA A 34 -4.30 -0.14 1.60
N VAL A 35 -5.20 0.78 1.97
CA VAL A 35 -5.78 0.84 3.32
C VAL A 35 -6.59 -0.42 3.64
N GLU A 36 -7.43 -0.89 2.72
CA GLU A 36 -8.22 -2.11 2.90
C GLU A 36 -7.33 -3.34 3.12
N ILE A 37 -6.27 -3.50 2.31
CA ILE A 37 -5.30 -4.60 2.47
C ILE A 37 -4.63 -4.50 3.84
N ALA A 38 -4.16 -3.31 4.24
CA ALA A 38 -3.53 -3.10 5.54
C ALA A 38 -4.49 -3.42 6.69
N MET A 39 -5.77 -3.05 6.57
CA MET A 39 -6.83 -3.36 7.53
C MET A 39 -7.04 -4.87 7.69
N LEU A 40 -7.04 -5.63 6.59
CA LEU A 40 -7.14 -7.09 6.61
C LEU A 40 -5.89 -7.75 7.21
N CYS A 41 -4.69 -7.24 6.92
CA CYS A 41 -3.43 -7.74 7.48
C CYS A 41 -3.38 -7.66 9.01
N VAL A 42 -3.98 -6.62 9.60
CA VAL A 42 -4.03 -6.40 11.06
C VAL A 42 -5.32 -6.88 11.71
N PHE A 43 -6.11 -7.70 10.99
CA PHE A 43 -7.40 -8.17 11.49
C PHE A 43 -7.21 -9.08 12.73
N PRO A 44 -8.05 -8.95 13.78
CA PRO A 44 -7.86 -9.72 15.01
C PRO A 44 -7.90 -11.24 14.80
N ILE A 45 -8.77 -11.71 13.92
CA ILE A 45 -8.91 -13.13 13.59
C ILE A 45 -7.86 -13.50 12.55
N SER A 46 -6.91 -14.37 12.93
CA SER A 46 -5.77 -14.76 12.10
C SER A 46 -6.19 -15.39 10.76
N THR A 47 -7.24 -16.21 10.74
CA THR A 47 -7.76 -16.86 9.53
C THR A 47 -8.45 -15.90 8.56
N LYS A 48 -8.70 -14.65 8.97
CA LYS A 48 -9.20 -13.59 8.09
C LYS A 48 -8.09 -12.72 7.51
N ARG A 49 -6.85 -12.90 7.96
CA ARG A 49 -5.71 -12.19 7.40
C ARG A 49 -5.33 -12.82 6.05
N PRO A 50 -5.01 -12.01 5.03
CA PRO A 50 -4.56 -12.52 3.75
C PRO A 50 -3.19 -13.18 3.87
N THR A 51 -2.88 -14.09 2.95
CA THR A 51 -1.52 -14.60 2.78
C THR A 51 -0.62 -13.51 2.19
N MET A 52 0.70 -13.59 2.41
CA MET A 52 1.63 -12.64 1.79
C MET A 52 1.58 -12.64 0.26
N SER A 53 1.24 -13.77 -0.36
CA SER A 53 1.03 -13.83 -1.82
C SER A 53 -0.17 -13.01 -2.28
N GLN A 54 -1.28 -13.05 -1.53
CA GLN A 54 -2.45 -12.20 -1.78
C GLN A 54 -2.08 -10.73 -1.57
N VAL A 55 -1.40 -10.39 -0.46
CA VAL A 55 -0.93 -9.02 -0.19
C VAL A 55 -0.09 -8.48 -1.35
N VAL A 56 0.89 -9.25 -1.83
CA VAL A 56 1.76 -8.83 -2.96
C VAL A 56 0.95 -8.65 -4.24
N ALA A 57 0.00 -9.54 -4.53
CA ALA A 57 -0.85 -9.42 -5.72
C ALA A 57 -1.69 -8.14 -5.70
N GLU A 58 -2.33 -7.85 -4.57
CA GLU A 58 -3.17 -6.65 -4.41
C GLU A 58 -2.35 -5.36 -4.44
N LEU A 59 -1.14 -5.36 -3.84
CA LEU A 59 -0.23 -4.21 -3.88
C LEU A 59 0.32 -3.95 -5.28
N LYS A 60 0.55 -4.99 -6.09
CA LYS A 60 0.92 -4.82 -7.51
C LYS A 60 -0.17 -4.10 -8.29
N GLU A 61 -1.44 -4.42 -8.04
CA GLU A 61 -2.56 -3.73 -8.68
C GLU A 61 -2.68 -2.26 -8.24
N CYS A 62 -2.46 -1.99 -6.95
CA CYS A 62 -2.39 -0.62 -6.42
C CYS A 62 -1.30 0.18 -7.15
N LEU A 63 -0.12 -0.42 -7.33
CA LEU A 63 1.00 0.21 -8.02
C LEU A 63 0.69 0.49 -9.50
N THR A 64 0.12 -0.48 -10.22
CA THR A 64 -0.32 -0.28 -11.61
C THR A 64 -1.29 0.89 -11.74
N THR A 65 -2.26 0.97 -10.82
CA THR A 65 -3.24 2.07 -10.78
C THR A 65 -2.60 3.43 -10.49
N GLU A 66 -1.63 3.46 -9.57
CA GLU A 66 -0.88 4.66 -9.21
C GLU A 66 -0.02 5.18 -10.37
N ILE A 67 0.65 4.29 -11.09
CA ILE A 67 1.47 4.64 -12.26
C ILE A 67 0.59 5.14 -13.41
N ALA A 68 -0.53 4.47 -13.68
CA ALA A 68 -1.46 4.86 -14.75
C ALA A 68 -2.04 6.28 -14.54
N GLN A 69 -2.13 6.78 -13.30
CA GLN A 69 -2.54 8.17 -13.05
C GLN A 69 -1.47 9.19 -13.46
N LYS A 70 -0.20 8.81 -13.37
CA LYS A 70 0.93 9.70 -13.65
C LYS A 70 1.27 9.75 -15.14
N GLU A 71 0.84 8.76 -15.91
CA GLU A 71 1.18 8.60 -17.32
C GLU A 71 -0.07 8.52 -18.20
N GLY A 72 -0.38 9.60 -18.93
CA GLY A 72 -1.23 9.54 -20.12
C GLY A 72 -0.51 8.91 -21.33
N TYR A 73 0.35 7.91 -21.12
CA TYR A 73 1.18 7.28 -22.15
C TYR A 73 1.03 5.77 -22.12
N GLU A 74 0.59 5.22 -23.25
CA GLU A 74 0.66 3.78 -23.54
C GLU A 74 2.10 3.29 -23.38
N SER A 75 2.30 2.38 -22.44
CA SER A 75 3.45 1.49 -22.51
C SER A 75 3.16 0.23 -21.70
N GLU A 76 2.81 -0.85 -22.41
CA GLU A 76 3.05 -2.21 -21.95
C GLU A 76 4.57 -2.42 -21.81
N SER A 77 5.18 -1.84 -20.79
CA SER A 77 6.62 -1.92 -20.58
C SER A 77 6.95 -2.49 -19.23
N ASN A 78 6.86 -3.81 -19.09
CA ASN A 78 7.70 -4.61 -18.20
C ASN A 78 7.83 -4.19 -16.71
N TYR A 79 7.00 -3.28 -16.19
CA TYR A 79 7.02 -2.78 -14.80
C TYR A 79 6.72 -3.89 -13.79
N THR A 80 6.20 -5.03 -14.26
CA THR A 80 6.03 -6.28 -13.51
C THR A 80 7.34 -7.02 -13.21
N ILE A 81 8.44 -6.74 -13.92
CA ILE A 81 9.73 -7.47 -13.79
C ILE A 81 10.78 -6.73 -12.94
N GLU A 82 10.55 -5.47 -12.54
CA GLU A 82 11.41 -4.79 -11.55
C GLU A 82 10.56 -3.96 -10.59
N MET A 83 9.69 -4.63 -9.83
CA MET A 83 9.18 -4.09 -8.57
C MET A 83 10.39 -3.93 -7.65
N TYR A 84 11.14 -2.83 -7.82
CA TYR A 84 12.33 -2.41 -7.08
C TYR A 84 13.03 -3.55 -6.33
N ASN A 85 14.26 -3.88 -6.73
CA ASN A 85 15.26 -4.35 -5.76
C ASN A 85 15.40 -3.28 -4.67
N ILE A 86 14.45 -3.21 -3.74
CA ILE A 86 14.66 -2.61 -2.44
C ILE A 86 15.60 -3.61 -1.80
N ASN A 87 16.90 -3.36 -1.99
CA ASN A 87 17.92 -3.94 -1.14
C ASN A 87 17.58 -3.52 0.30
N LEU A 88 16.74 -4.31 0.97
CA LEU A 88 16.49 -4.25 2.41
C LEU A 88 17.75 -4.64 3.20
N ALA A 89 18.88 -4.84 2.53
CA ALA A 89 20.18 -5.17 3.11
C ALA A 89 20.86 -4.00 3.84
N THR A 90 20.21 -2.85 4.02
CA THR A 90 20.78 -1.75 4.80
C THR A 90 19.81 -1.35 5.90
N GLU A 91 20.23 -1.63 7.14
CA GLU A 91 19.63 -1.21 8.42
C GLU A 91 18.61 -2.15 9.11
N LEU A 92 18.97 -3.43 9.24
CA LEU A 92 18.78 -4.13 10.51
C LEU A 92 20.16 -4.52 11.03
N ASN A 93 20.81 -3.60 11.75
CA ASN A 93 21.85 -4.00 12.68
C ASN A 93 21.16 -4.33 14.00
N PRO A 94 20.98 -5.61 14.37
CA PRO A 94 20.57 -5.94 15.71
C PRO A 94 21.79 -5.70 16.59
N LEU A 95 21.84 -4.53 17.26
CA LEU A 95 22.63 -4.42 18.48
C LEU A 95 21.97 -5.35 19.50
N ALA A 96 22.50 -6.58 19.57
CA ALA A 96 22.28 -7.44 20.70
C ALA A 96 22.82 -6.73 21.94
N GLN A 97 21.95 -6.56 22.95
CA GLN A 97 22.35 -6.36 24.33
C GLN A 97 21.49 -7.24 25.23
#